data_AF-A0A0C1JTG5-F1
#
_entry.id   AF-A0A0C1JTG5-F1
#
_cell.length_a   1.000
_cell.length_b   1.000
_cell.length_c   1.000
_cell.angle_alpha   90.00
_cell.angle_beta   90.00
_cell.angle_gamma   90.00
#
_symmetry.space_group_name_H-M   'P 1'
#
loop_
_entity.id
_entity.type
_entity.pdbx_description
1 polymer ?
#
loop_
_entity_poly.entity_id
_entity_poly.type
_entity_poly.pdbx_seq_one_letter_code
_entity_poly.pdbx_strand_id
1 'polypeptide(L)'
;MMNPSSSITIEHLPNEILTPILKACASPSLFSVCGRWYHLLANEVMPSLYKQIGKVHVPQGAVNEQVLALDRIYKLEEELFKKAKVNAIFRQIFTLARSLSPLEFKEGLKENRYFTLANYSSYLLNINRLLMWKKLPRGEKYLNRETIKYLPLEKKGGLFSNWIKRHGKKLTKLDLQGIGLTFLPPEVGQLSNLRDLDLSDNQLTTLPAEIGQLLQLQKIILSINQLTSLPAEIGQLSQLRRLDLNNNKLTFLPSEIGRLLQLQCLSLDHNQFTSLPVDIWQLSQLQELGLSSNRLTTLPVEIRHLSQLQVLGLSSNRLTALPVDIGQLSQLQALDLSSNQLTSLPTKIGQLSQLQVLNLSNNKLTSLPTEIWYLSQLRALGLNNNQLTTL
;
A
#
# COMPACT_ATOMS: atom_id res chain seq x y z
N MET A 1 -53.77 20.04 -2.41
CA MET A 1 -52.92 19.13 -3.21
C MET A 1 -51.61 18.95 -2.45
N MET A 2 -51.48 17.82 -1.74
CA MET A 2 -50.25 17.42 -1.06
C MET A 2 -49.34 16.72 -2.08
N ASN A 3 -48.11 17.22 -2.24
CA ASN A 3 -47.08 16.53 -3.01
C ASN A 3 -46.49 15.37 -2.19
N PRO A 4 -46.28 14.19 -2.80
CA PRO A 4 -45.82 13.01 -2.09
C PRO A 4 -44.29 12.91 -1.99
N SER A 5 -43.82 12.42 -0.84
CA SER A 5 -42.59 11.65 -0.62
C SER A 5 -41.25 12.26 -1.09
N SER A 6 -40.65 13.10 -0.24
CA SER A 6 -39.21 13.04 -0.03
C SER A 6 -38.90 11.77 0.78
N SER A 7 -38.44 10.72 0.10
CA SER A 7 -37.91 9.51 0.75
C SER A 7 -36.68 9.90 1.57
N ILE A 8 -36.85 10.10 2.88
CA ILE A 8 -35.75 10.19 3.83
C ILE A 8 -35.04 8.84 3.81
N THR A 9 -33.85 8.78 3.24
CA THR A 9 -33.02 7.56 3.32
C THR A 9 -32.64 7.33 4.78
N ILE A 10 -32.56 6.06 5.21
CA ILE A 10 -32.23 5.65 6.59
C ILE A 10 -30.96 6.35 7.14
N GLU A 11 -30.05 6.76 6.26
CA GLU A 11 -28.81 7.48 6.56
C GLU A 11 -29.01 8.89 7.14
N HIS A 12 -30.20 9.49 6.95
CA HIS A 12 -30.55 10.83 7.45
C HIS A 12 -31.45 10.77 8.71
N LEU A 13 -31.72 9.58 9.23
CA LEU A 13 -32.46 9.44 10.47
C LEU A 13 -31.59 9.84 11.67
N PRO A 14 -32.11 10.64 12.61
CA PRO A 14 -31.44 10.96 13.86
C PRO A 14 -30.99 9.70 14.60
N ASN A 15 -29.85 9.79 15.31
CA ASN A 15 -29.28 8.65 16.04
C ASN A 15 -30.25 8.07 17.09
N GLU A 16 -31.20 8.85 17.60
CA GLU A 16 -32.26 8.37 18.51
C GLU A 16 -33.23 7.39 17.83
N ILE A 17 -33.37 7.42 16.50
CA ILE A 17 -34.25 6.55 15.69
C ILE A 17 -33.47 5.37 15.09
N LEU A 18 -32.22 5.58 14.67
CA LEU A 18 -31.38 4.54 14.09
C LEU A 18 -30.99 3.47 15.12
N THR A 19 -30.73 3.87 16.36
CA THR A 19 -30.27 2.98 17.43
C THR A 19 -31.32 1.94 17.85
N PRO A 20 -32.61 2.27 18.03
CA PRO A 20 -33.69 1.29 18.25
C PRO A 20 -33.86 0.28 17.10
N ILE A 21 -33.74 0.73 15.85
CA ILE A 21 -33.86 -0.13 14.65
C ILE A 21 -32.73 -1.16 14.64
N LEU A 22 -31.48 -0.71 14.87
CA LEU A 22 -30.34 -1.62 15.00
C LEU A 22 -30.44 -2.52 16.23
N LYS A 23 -31.02 -2.03 17.35
CA LYS A 23 -31.30 -2.82 18.56
C LYS A 23 -32.30 -3.95 18.31
N ALA A 24 -33.37 -3.70 17.54
CA ALA A 24 -34.36 -4.70 17.15
C ALA A 24 -33.80 -5.74 16.16
N CYS A 25 -32.75 -5.39 15.42
CA CYS A 25 -32.12 -6.26 14.43
C CYS A 25 -31.02 -7.20 14.97
N ALA A 26 -30.62 -7.11 16.25
CA ALA A 26 -29.68 -8.07 16.85
C ALA A 26 -30.34 -9.00 17.89
N SER A 27 -30.86 -10.09 17.33
CA SER A 27 -31.19 -11.39 17.91
C SER A 27 -32.42 -11.52 18.84
N PRO A 28 -33.24 -12.58 18.62
CA PRO A 28 -32.89 -13.82 17.92
C PRO A 28 -33.05 -13.73 16.39
N SER A 29 -31.94 -13.85 15.66
CA SER A 29 -31.82 -13.88 14.19
C SER A 29 -32.44 -12.72 13.40
N LEU A 30 -31.70 -12.18 12.43
CA LEU A 30 -32.24 -11.40 11.30
C LEU A 30 -33.35 -12.15 10.52
N PHE A 31 -33.59 -13.43 10.84
CA PHE A 31 -34.65 -14.27 10.30
C PHE A 31 -36.02 -14.05 10.98
N SER A 32 -36.07 -13.66 12.26
CA SER A 32 -37.32 -13.72 13.03
C SER A 32 -38.16 -12.45 12.99
N VAL A 33 -37.56 -11.27 12.74
CA VAL A 33 -38.26 -9.97 12.80
C VAL A 33 -38.61 -9.42 11.42
N CYS A 34 -39.25 -10.26 10.60
CA CYS A 34 -39.96 -9.93 9.35
C CYS A 34 -39.14 -9.97 8.05
N GLY A 35 -39.48 -10.93 7.18
CA GLY A 35 -39.20 -10.87 5.74
C GLY A 35 -39.65 -9.56 5.06
N ARG A 36 -40.50 -8.73 5.70
CA ARG A 36 -40.94 -7.41 5.21
C ARG A 36 -39.81 -6.38 5.03
N TRP A 37 -38.75 -6.43 5.83
CA TRP A 37 -37.65 -5.44 5.77
C TRP A 37 -36.36 -6.03 5.18
N TYR A 38 -36.39 -7.30 4.77
CA TYR A 38 -35.27 -7.98 4.15
C TYR A 38 -34.76 -7.24 2.90
N HIS A 39 -35.69 -6.72 2.08
CA HIS A 39 -35.36 -5.95 0.90
C HIS A 39 -34.62 -4.64 1.24
N LEU A 40 -35.08 -3.89 2.25
CA LEU A 40 -34.44 -2.64 2.68
C LEU A 40 -33.05 -2.88 3.27
N LEU A 41 -32.89 -3.93 4.08
CA LEU A 41 -31.59 -4.36 4.59
C LEU A 41 -30.62 -4.75 3.47
N ALA A 42 -31.08 -5.55 2.50
CA ALA A 42 -30.25 -6.04 1.42
C ALA A 42 -29.89 -4.95 0.38
N ASN A 43 -30.81 -4.02 0.12
CA ASN A 43 -30.67 -3.06 -0.98
C ASN A 43 -30.26 -1.65 -0.55
N GLU A 44 -30.52 -1.25 0.69
CA GLU A 44 -30.17 0.10 1.19
C GLU A 44 -29.05 0.05 2.23
N VAL A 45 -29.24 -0.71 3.31
CA VAL A 45 -28.32 -0.70 4.47
C VAL A 45 -26.98 -1.38 4.16
N MET A 46 -26.99 -2.62 3.67
CA MET A 46 -25.76 -3.38 3.42
C MET A 46 -24.86 -2.75 2.34
N PRO A 47 -25.39 -2.24 1.22
CA PRO A 47 -24.58 -1.53 0.25
C PRO A 47 -23.94 -0.25 0.78
N SER A 48 -24.66 0.51 1.61
CA SER A 48 -24.12 1.70 2.27
C SER A 48 -23.00 1.35 3.25
N LEU A 49 -23.24 0.38 4.14
CA LEU A 49 -22.24 -0.10 5.09
C LEU A 49 -20.99 -0.64 4.38
N TYR A 50 -21.15 -1.38 3.28
CA TYR A 50 -20.03 -1.86 2.47
C TYR A 50 -19.17 -0.70 1.94
N LYS A 51 -19.80 0.36 1.43
CA LYS A 51 -19.08 1.58 1.00
C LYS A 51 -18.37 2.27 2.18
N GLN A 52 -19.03 2.37 3.34
CA GLN A 52 -18.44 2.98 4.54
C GLN A 52 -17.21 2.19 5.04
N ILE A 53 -17.28 0.86 5.06
CA ILE A 53 -16.15 -0.01 5.36
C ILE A 53 -15.01 0.25 4.36
N GLY A 54 -15.34 0.42 3.08
CA GLY A 54 -14.37 0.75 2.04
C GLY A 54 -13.61 2.05 2.32
N LYS A 55 -14.32 3.08 2.78
CA LYS A 55 -13.73 4.36 3.21
C LYS A 55 -12.77 4.23 4.40
N VAL A 56 -12.99 3.26 5.30
CA VAL A 56 -12.08 3.03 6.43
C VAL A 56 -10.71 2.53 5.95
N HIS A 57 -10.67 1.70 4.90
CA HIS A 57 -9.42 1.19 4.33
C HIS A 57 -8.80 2.14 3.31
N VAL A 58 -9.60 2.83 2.51
CA VAL A 58 -9.11 3.77 1.49
C VAL A 58 -9.84 5.12 1.61
N PRO A 59 -9.40 6.00 2.54
CA PRO A 59 -10.12 7.24 2.86
C PRO A 59 -10.27 8.22 1.70
N GLN A 60 -9.27 8.27 0.80
CA GLN A 60 -9.18 9.25 -0.28
C GLN A 60 -9.48 8.66 -1.68
N GLY A 61 -9.87 7.38 -1.76
CA GLY A 61 -10.08 6.68 -3.04
C GLY A 61 -11.51 6.84 -3.60
N ALA A 62 -11.65 6.59 -4.91
CA ALA A 62 -12.97 6.49 -5.52
C ALA A 62 -13.75 5.28 -4.97
N VAL A 63 -15.08 5.30 -5.04
CA VAL A 63 -15.92 4.19 -4.51
C VAL A 63 -15.55 2.84 -5.12
N ASN A 64 -15.21 2.80 -6.41
CA ASN A 64 -14.78 1.56 -7.07
C ASN A 64 -13.43 1.07 -6.55
N GLU A 65 -12.49 1.97 -6.28
CA GLU A 65 -11.19 1.62 -5.70
C GLU A 65 -11.33 1.08 -4.28
N GLN A 66 -12.19 1.71 -3.47
CA GLN A 66 -12.54 1.26 -2.13
C GLN A 66 -13.12 -0.17 -2.14
N VAL A 67 -14.07 -0.44 -3.03
CA VAL A 67 -14.69 -1.77 -3.16
C VAL A 67 -13.67 -2.81 -3.60
N LEU A 68 -12.87 -2.50 -4.62
CA LEU A 68 -11.83 -3.40 -5.11
C LEU A 68 -10.75 -3.66 -4.06
N ALA A 69 -10.40 -2.66 -3.25
CA ALA A 69 -9.48 -2.83 -2.13
C ALA A 69 -10.05 -3.78 -1.08
N LEU A 70 -11.33 -3.64 -0.71
CA LEU A 70 -11.98 -4.57 0.22
C LEU A 70 -12.02 -6.00 -0.30
N ASP A 71 -12.40 -6.19 -1.56
CA ASP A 71 -12.46 -7.51 -2.18
C ASP A 71 -11.08 -8.19 -2.10
N ARG A 72 -9.99 -7.44 -2.29
CA ARG A 72 -8.62 -7.97 -2.16
C ARG A 72 -8.21 -8.24 -0.71
N ILE A 73 -8.42 -7.29 0.20
CA ILE A 73 -8.03 -7.41 1.63
C ILE A 73 -8.68 -8.65 2.25
N TYR A 74 -9.96 -8.85 1.96
CA TYR A 74 -10.76 -9.94 2.54
C TYR A 74 -10.91 -11.14 1.60
N LYS A 75 -10.22 -11.17 0.45
CA LYS A 75 -10.28 -12.25 -0.54
C LYS A 75 -11.72 -12.65 -0.88
N LEU A 76 -12.55 -11.65 -1.19
CA LEU A 76 -13.96 -11.83 -1.50
C LEU A 76 -14.14 -12.16 -2.98
N GLU A 77 -15.05 -13.08 -3.28
CA GLU A 77 -15.44 -13.40 -4.66
C GLU A 77 -16.19 -12.21 -5.28
N GLU A 78 -15.88 -11.88 -6.54
CA GLU A 78 -16.42 -10.70 -7.23
C GLU A 78 -17.95 -10.75 -7.36
N GLU A 79 -18.51 -11.94 -7.64
CA GLU A 79 -19.93 -12.17 -7.91
C GLU A 79 -20.84 -12.12 -6.66
N LEU A 80 -20.25 -12.04 -5.46
CA LEU A 80 -21.05 -12.01 -4.23
C LEU A 80 -21.88 -10.74 -4.12
N PHE A 81 -23.15 -10.91 -3.78
CA PHE A 81 -24.01 -9.79 -3.36
C PHE A 81 -23.37 -9.04 -2.18
N LYS A 82 -23.50 -7.70 -2.15
CA LYS A 82 -22.89 -6.83 -1.12
C LYS A 82 -23.18 -7.29 0.31
N LYS A 83 -24.38 -7.83 0.57
CA LYS A 83 -24.73 -8.45 1.86
C LYS A 83 -23.82 -9.63 2.23
N ALA A 84 -23.55 -10.53 1.28
CA ALA A 84 -22.66 -11.66 1.49
C ALA A 84 -21.21 -11.20 1.72
N LYS A 85 -20.75 -10.19 0.96
CA LYS A 85 -19.44 -9.55 1.15
C LYS A 85 -19.27 -8.96 2.55
N VAL A 86 -20.24 -8.16 3.01
CA VAL A 86 -20.25 -7.61 4.39
C VAL A 86 -20.20 -8.74 5.42
N ASN A 87 -21.05 -9.76 5.30
CA ASN A 87 -21.04 -10.89 6.23
C ASN A 87 -19.68 -11.62 6.27
N ALA A 88 -19.04 -11.81 5.12
CA ALA A 88 -17.73 -12.44 5.04
C ALA A 88 -16.64 -11.60 5.73
N ILE A 89 -16.62 -10.28 5.49
CA ILE A 89 -15.72 -9.33 6.16
C ILE A 89 -15.82 -9.46 7.68
N PHE A 90 -17.05 -9.36 8.21
CA PHE A 90 -17.26 -9.42 9.65
C PHE A 90 -16.90 -10.79 10.24
N ARG A 91 -17.21 -11.88 9.55
CA ARG A 91 -16.79 -13.23 9.99
C ARG A 91 -15.27 -13.32 10.12
N GLN A 92 -14.52 -12.78 9.16
CA GLN A 92 -13.05 -12.77 9.22
C GLN A 92 -12.54 -11.92 10.39
N ILE A 93 -13.05 -10.70 10.54
CA ILE A 93 -12.67 -9.81 11.65
C ILE A 93 -12.99 -10.42 13.01
N PHE A 94 -14.20 -10.97 13.20
CA PHE A 94 -14.56 -11.60 14.47
C PHE A 94 -13.74 -12.85 14.75
N THR A 95 -13.40 -13.62 13.71
CA THR A 95 -12.51 -14.78 13.86
C THR A 95 -11.12 -14.36 14.34
N LEU A 96 -10.58 -13.29 13.77
CA LEU A 96 -9.28 -12.73 14.15
C LEU A 96 -9.32 -12.07 15.54
N ALA A 97 -10.38 -11.32 15.84
CA ALA A 97 -10.61 -10.77 17.18
C ALA A 97 -10.69 -11.88 18.24
N ARG A 98 -11.41 -12.97 17.93
CA ARG A 98 -11.52 -14.14 18.81
C ARG A 98 -10.18 -14.85 18.99
N SER A 99 -9.33 -14.93 17.97
CA SER A 99 -8.00 -15.53 18.14
C SER A 99 -7.05 -14.65 18.97
N LEU A 100 -7.20 -13.32 18.90
CA LEU A 100 -6.39 -12.36 19.65
C LEU A 100 -6.91 -12.11 21.08
N SER A 101 -8.20 -12.32 21.32
CA SER A 101 -8.88 -12.09 22.61
C SER A 101 -9.90 -13.20 22.92
N PRO A 102 -9.52 -14.49 22.98
CA PRO A 102 -10.47 -15.62 23.04
C PRO A 102 -11.39 -15.59 24.26
N LEU A 103 -10.89 -15.07 25.37
CA LEU A 103 -11.59 -14.99 26.65
C LEU A 103 -12.76 -13.99 26.61
N GLU A 104 -12.67 -12.97 25.76
CA GLU A 104 -13.74 -12.01 25.52
C GLU A 104 -14.94 -12.65 24.80
N PHE A 105 -14.73 -13.77 24.11
CA PHE A 105 -15.74 -14.48 23.33
C PHE A 105 -16.16 -15.82 23.97
N LYS A 106 -15.82 -16.06 25.25
CA LYS A 106 -16.31 -17.23 26.00
C LYS A 106 -17.81 -17.12 26.30
N GLU A 107 -18.50 -18.26 26.29
CA GLU A 107 -19.94 -18.37 26.56
C GLU A 107 -20.31 -17.72 27.91
N GLY A 108 -21.36 -16.88 27.91
CA GLY A 108 -21.88 -16.19 29.10
C GLY A 108 -21.83 -14.66 29.02
N LEU A 109 -20.86 -14.08 28.29
CA LEU A 109 -20.80 -12.65 27.99
C LEU A 109 -21.56 -12.35 26.69
N LYS A 110 -22.89 -12.52 26.72
CA LYS A 110 -23.78 -12.14 25.61
C LYS A 110 -23.93 -10.63 25.54
N GLU A 111 -22.87 -9.92 25.17
CA GLU A 111 -23.08 -8.63 24.51
C GLU A 111 -23.52 -8.94 23.09
N ASN A 112 -24.76 -8.57 22.75
CA ASN A 112 -25.22 -8.51 21.37
C ASN A 112 -24.32 -7.51 20.63
N ARG A 113 -23.20 -7.98 20.05
CA ARG A 113 -22.26 -7.11 19.33
C ARG A 113 -22.91 -6.70 18.02
N TYR A 114 -23.60 -5.57 18.04
CA TYR A 114 -24.28 -4.99 16.89
C TYR A 114 -23.29 -4.70 15.76
N PHE A 115 -23.74 -4.91 14.52
CA PHE A 115 -23.03 -4.50 13.31
C PHE A 115 -23.07 -2.98 13.18
N THR A 116 -22.11 -2.29 13.78
CA THR A 116 -21.93 -0.84 13.61
C THR A 116 -20.58 -0.56 12.97
N LEU A 117 -20.50 0.52 12.20
CA LEU A 117 -19.22 1.00 11.65
C LEU A 117 -18.23 1.33 12.77
N ALA A 118 -18.71 1.89 13.89
CA ALA A 118 -17.88 2.19 15.06
C ALA A 118 -17.24 0.92 15.65
N ASN A 119 -18.03 -0.15 15.82
CA ASN A 119 -17.50 -1.44 16.27
C ASN A 119 -16.46 -1.95 15.28
N TYR A 120 -16.80 -1.98 13.99
CA TYR A 120 -15.88 -2.42 12.94
C TYR A 120 -14.54 -1.69 12.98
N SER A 121 -14.54 -0.35 13.00
CA SER A 121 -13.33 0.47 13.05
C SER A 121 -12.54 0.24 14.33
N SER A 122 -13.20 0.07 15.47
CA SER A 122 -12.55 -0.28 16.74
C SER A 122 -11.89 -1.66 16.69
N TYR A 123 -12.58 -2.67 16.17
CA TYR A 123 -12.01 -4.01 15.98
C TYR A 123 -10.80 -3.97 15.08
N LEU A 124 -10.95 -3.35 13.91
CA LEU A 124 -9.88 -3.22 12.93
C LEU A 124 -8.65 -2.61 13.60
N LEU A 125 -8.83 -1.44 14.22
CA LEU A 125 -7.77 -0.69 14.90
C LEU A 125 -7.01 -1.55 15.91
N ASN A 126 -7.76 -2.18 16.82
CA ASN A 126 -7.16 -2.91 17.92
C ASN A 126 -6.58 -4.26 17.50
N ILE A 127 -7.13 -4.91 16.46
CA ILE A 127 -6.52 -6.10 15.85
C ILE A 127 -5.12 -5.78 15.35
N ASN A 128 -4.95 -4.74 14.51
CA ASN A 128 -3.64 -4.42 13.94
C ASN A 128 -2.66 -3.95 15.02
N ARG A 129 -3.13 -3.21 16.04
CA ARG A 129 -2.32 -2.92 17.24
C ARG A 129 -1.81 -4.19 17.90
N LEU A 130 -2.67 -5.19 18.11
CA LEU A 130 -2.27 -6.45 18.74
C LEU A 130 -1.35 -7.31 17.85
N LEU A 131 -1.58 -7.35 16.54
CA LEU A 131 -0.69 -8.02 15.59
C LEU A 131 0.71 -7.44 15.66
N MET A 132 0.82 -6.10 15.58
CA MET A 132 2.09 -5.39 15.73
C MET A 132 2.70 -5.63 17.12
N TRP A 133 1.91 -5.53 18.18
CA TRP A 133 2.39 -5.68 19.55
C TRP A 133 2.97 -7.08 19.81
N LYS A 134 2.38 -8.14 19.26
CA LYS A 134 2.92 -9.50 19.38
C LYS A 134 4.33 -9.64 18.80
N LYS A 135 4.67 -8.87 17.76
CA LYS A 135 6.01 -8.87 17.16
C LYS A 135 7.03 -8.00 17.90
N LEU A 136 6.57 -7.06 18.73
CA LEU A 136 7.48 -6.22 19.51
C LEU A 136 8.14 -7.01 20.66
N PRO A 137 9.41 -6.70 21.02
CA PRO A 137 10.11 -7.40 22.08
C PRO A 137 9.34 -7.40 23.41
N ARG A 138 9.12 -8.59 23.98
CA ARG A 138 8.32 -8.81 25.21
C ARG A 138 6.83 -8.44 25.09
N GLY A 139 6.33 -8.10 23.90
CA GLY A 139 4.95 -7.74 23.66
C GLY A 139 3.99 -8.90 23.94
N GLU A 140 4.27 -10.08 23.39
CA GLU A 140 3.48 -11.29 23.67
C GLU A 140 3.47 -11.66 25.16
N LYS A 141 4.64 -11.62 25.82
CA LYS A 141 4.73 -11.85 27.27
C LYS A 141 3.90 -10.85 28.08
N TYR A 142 3.84 -9.60 27.64
CA TYR A 142 3.01 -8.57 28.29
C TYR A 142 1.52 -8.85 28.10
N LEU A 143 1.11 -9.17 26.88
CA LEU A 143 -0.29 -9.51 26.54
C LEU A 143 -0.81 -10.75 27.29
N ASN A 144 0.07 -11.70 27.62
CA ASN A 144 -0.27 -12.93 28.34
C ASN A 144 -0.33 -12.80 29.87
N ARG A 145 -0.10 -11.61 30.45
CA ARG A 145 -0.26 -11.39 31.90
C ARG A 145 -1.70 -11.63 32.33
N GLU A 146 -1.93 -12.24 33.50
CA GLU A 146 -3.27 -12.50 34.05
C GLU A 146 -4.14 -11.23 34.05
N THR A 147 -3.58 -10.07 34.41
CA THR A 147 -4.30 -8.80 34.45
C THR A 147 -4.68 -8.22 33.08
N ILE A 148 -4.12 -8.75 31.99
CA ILE A 148 -4.28 -8.22 30.63
C ILE A 148 -4.98 -9.22 29.72
N LYS A 149 -4.70 -10.51 29.87
CA LYS A 149 -5.19 -11.55 28.95
C LYS A 149 -6.71 -11.65 28.92
N TYR A 150 -7.40 -11.29 30.01
CA TYR A 150 -8.88 -11.25 30.08
C TYR A 150 -9.50 -9.90 29.69
N LEU A 151 -8.71 -8.88 29.39
CA LEU A 151 -9.26 -7.59 28.99
C LEU A 151 -9.94 -7.69 27.60
N PRO A 152 -11.03 -6.94 27.37
CA PRO A 152 -11.60 -6.79 26.04
C PRO A 152 -10.59 -6.21 25.04
N LEU A 153 -10.78 -6.51 23.75
CA LEU A 153 -9.89 -6.11 22.65
C LEU A 153 -9.60 -4.61 22.66
N GLU A 154 -10.63 -3.79 22.85
CA GLU A 154 -10.50 -2.33 22.90
C GLU A 154 -9.62 -1.88 24.08
N LYS A 155 -9.85 -2.45 25.28
CA LYS A 155 -9.05 -2.13 26.47
C LYS A 155 -7.61 -2.58 26.30
N LYS A 156 -7.38 -3.76 25.70
CA LYS A 156 -6.02 -4.22 25.35
C LYS A 156 -5.36 -3.23 24.38
N GLY A 157 -6.00 -2.91 23.27
CA GLY A 157 -5.45 -1.98 22.28
C GLY A 157 -5.17 -0.59 22.85
N GLY A 158 -6.01 -0.10 23.77
CA GLY A 158 -5.76 1.16 24.49
C GLY A 158 -4.49 1.18 25.34
N LEU A 159 -3.97 0.01 25.76
CA LEU A 159 -2.69 -0.08 26.48
C LEU A 159 -1.48 0.02 25.54
N PHE A 160 -1.66 -0.20 24.24
CA PHE A 160 -0.57 -0.30 23.27
C PHE A 160 0.27 0.98 23.20
N SER A 161 -0.38 2.14 23.10
CA SER A 161 0.30 3.45 23.01
C SER A 161 1.20 3.72 24.23
N ASN A 162 0.73 3.43 25.44
CA ASN A 162 1.55 3.59 26.63
C ASN A 162 2.70 2.58 26.69
N TRP A 163 2.48 1.35 26.20
CA TRP A 163 3.50 0.32 26.18
C TRP A 163 4.61 0.64 25.18
N ILE A 164 4.26 0.99 23.93
CA ILE A 164 5.23 1.28 22.87
C ILE A 164 6.04 2.54 23.19
N LYS A 165 5.42 3.57 23.81
CA LYS A 165 6.13 4.74 24.34
C LYS A 165 7.23 4.38 25.36
N ARG A 166 6.98 3.36 26.20
CA ARG A 166 7.93 2.93 27.25
C ARG A 166 9.00 1.97 26.73
N HIS A 167 8.65 1.08 25.82
CA HIS A 167 9.50 -0.04 25.42
C HIS A 167 10.08 0.09 24.01
N GLY A 168 9.44 0.87 23.13
CA GLY A 168 9.81 1.05 21.73
C GLY A 168 11.04 1.93 21.50
N LYS A 169 11.44 2.76 22.47
CA LYS A 169 12.55 3.71 22.32
C LYS A 169 13.91 3.05 22.04
N LYS A 170 14.11 1.78 22.36
CA LYS A 170 15.39 1.08 22.11
C LYS A 170 15.39 0.33 20.77
N LEU A 171 14.27 0.30 20.07
CA LEU A 171 14.10 -0.51 18.88
C LEU A 171 14.71 0.21 17.68
N THR A 172 15.68 -0.42 17.03
CA THR A 172 16.31 0.09 15.81
C THR A 172 15.88 -0.67 14.57
N LYS A 173 15.33 -1.89 14.72
CA LYS A 173 14.81 -2.71 13.63
C LYS A 173 13.48 -3.33 14.01
N LEU A 174 12.53 -3.32 13.10
CA LEU A 174 11.20 -3.90 13.30
C LEU A 174 10.78 -4.63 12.03
N ASP A 175 10.57 -5.93 12.17
CA ASP A 175 10.06 -6.81 11.13
C ASP A 175 8.58 -7.14 11.43
N LEU A 176 7.71 -6.70 10.53
CA LEU A 176 6.28 -6.95 10.51
C LEU A 176 5.86 -7.63 9.19
N GLN A 177 6.79 -8.33 8.53
CA GLN A 177 6.51 -9.04 7.31
C GLN A 177 5.43 -10.11 7.52
N GLY A 178 4.44 -10.19 6.62
CA GLY A 178 3.55 -11.35 6.56
C GLY A 178 2.58 -11.48 7.72
N ILE A 179 2.36 -10.45 8.54
CA ILE A 179 1.57 -10.58 9.79
C ILE A 179 0.08 -10.30 9.59
N GLY A 180 -0.33 -9.95 8.38
CA GLY A 180 -1.73 -9.67 8.03
C GLY A 180 -2.21 -8.30 8.47
N LEU A 181 -1.34 -7.28 8.42
CA LEU A 181 -1.74 -5.89 8.66
C LEU A 181 -2.61 -5.40 7.51
N THR A 182 -3.79 -4.89 7.83
CA THR A 182 -4.66 -4.18 6.90
C THR A 182 -4.48 -2.66 7.01
N PHE A 183 -3.99 -2.18 8.16
CA PHE A 183 -3.52 -0.80 8.31
C PHE A 183 -2.39 -0.77 9.36
N LEU A 184 -1.49 0.21 9.25
CA LEU A 184 -0.42 0.42 10.21
C LEU A 184 -0.88 1.36 11.33
N PRO A 185 -0.85 0.96 12.62
CA PRO A 185 -1.24 1.84 13.71
C PRO A 185 -0.39 3.11 13.80
N PRO A 186 -1.00 4.30 14.05
CA PRO A 186 -0.27 5.57 14.13
C PRO A 186 0.76 5.59 15.27
N GLU A 187 0.61 4.71 16.27
CA GLU A 187 1.62 4.52 17.30
C GLU A 187 3.00 4.09 16.78
N VAL A 188 3.11 3.64 15.52
CA VAL A 188 4.40 3.37 14.87
C VAL A 188 5.33 4.57 14.97
N GLY A 189 4.81 5.81 14.87
CA GLY A 189 5.60 7.05 14.97
C GLY A 189 6.31 7.24 16.32
N GLN A 190 5.92 6.49 17.36
CA GLN A 190 6.58 6.52 18.67
C GLN A 190 7.92 5.76 18.69
N LEU A 191 8.25 5.00 17.65
CA LEU A 191 9.50 4.24 17.50
C LEU A 191 10.64 5.14 17.00
N SER A 192 10.92 6.24 17.72
CA SER A 192 11.79 7.34 17.25
C SER A 192 13.23 6.97 16.87
N ASN A 193 13.72 5.81 17.31
CA ASN A 193 15.09 5.32 17.03
C ASN A 193 15.12 4.21 15.95
N LEU A 194 13.99 3.93 15.32
CA LEU A 194 13.88 2.90 14.29
C LEU A 194 14.68 3.31 13.05
N ARG A 195 15.49 2.38 12.53
CA ARG A 195 16.33 2.53 11.34
C ARG A 195 15.85 1.64 10.20
N ASP A 196 15.44 0.42 10.53
CA ASP A 196 14.94 -0.56 9.56
C ASP A 196 13.50 -0.95 9.91
N LEU A 197 12.58 -0.77 8.95
CA LEU A 197 11.19 -1.19 9.07
C LEU A 197 10.81 -2.07 7.87
N ASP A 198 10.46 -3.32 8.14
CA ASP A 198 9.90 -4.24 7.15
C ASP A 198 8.41 -4.41 7.38
N LEU A 199 7.62 -4.03 6.37
CA LEU A 199 6.16 -4.13 6.31
C LEU A 199 5.73 -4.94 5.09
N SER A 200 6.65 -5.69 4.46
CA SER A 200 6.36 -6.46 3.26
C SER A 200 5.32 -7.56 3.49
N ASP A 201 4.67 -8.01 2.42
CA ASP A 201 3.70 -9.11 2.45
C ASP A 201 2.54 -8.86 3.44
N ASN A 202 1.93 -7.69 3.37
CA ASN A 202 0.75 -7.33 4.16
C ASN A 202 -0.40 -6.88 3.23
N GLN A 203 -1.49 -6.37 3.80
CA GLN A 203 -2.65 -5.86 3.06
C GLN A 203 -2.82 -4.34 3.26
N LEU A 204 -1.72 -3.59 3.44
CA LEU A 204 -1.75 -2.14 3.65
C LEU A 204 -2.21 -1.42 2.38
N THR A 205 -3.17 -0.51 2.53
CA THR A 205 -3.68 0.37 1.46
C THR A 205 -3.12 1.78 1.52
N THR A 206 -2.70 2.22 2.71
CA THR A 206 -2.04 3.51 2.96
C THR A 206 -1.16 3.41 4.21
N LEU A 207 -0.37 4.45 4.48
CA LEU A 207 0.40 4.61 5.71
C LEU A 207 -0.16 5.77 6.54
N PRO A 208 -0.08 5.71 7.88
CA PRO A 208 -0.39 6.84 8.74
C PRO A 208 0.60 7.98 8.54
N ALA A 209 0.17 9.23 8.72
CA ALA A 209 1.03 10.42 8.64
C ALA A 209 2.17 10.36 9.67
N GLU A 210 1.95 9.68 10.80
CA GLU A 210 2.93 9.44 11.86
C GLU A 210 4.17 8.66 11.38
N ILE A 211 4.16 8.05 10.19
CA ILE A 211 5.38 7.50 9.60
C ILE A 211 6.49 8.55 9.49
N GLY A 212 6.16 9.81 9.22
CA GLY A 212 7.13 10.92 9.13
C GLY A 212 7.84 11.25 10.45
N GLN A 213 7.34 10.73 11.59
CA GLN A 213 7.98 10.91 12.91
C GLN A 213 9.21 10.01 13.10
N LEU A 214 9.43 9.03 12.22
CA LEU A 214 10.56 8.09 12.28
C LEU A 214 11.84 8.71 11.70
N LEU A 215 12.31 9.80 12.30
CA LEU A 215 13.40 10.62 11.74
C LEU A 215 14.77 9.91 11.57
N GLN A 216 14.94 8.74 12.21
CA GLN A 216 16.16 7.93 12.13
C GLN A 216 16.08 6.81 11.08
N LEU A 217 14.95 6.71 10.36
CA LEU A 217 14.68 5.61 9.45
C LEU A 217 15.56 5.69 8.20
N GLN A 218 16.24 4.58 7.91
CA GLN A 218 17.19 4.43 6.81
C GLN A 218 16.68 3.46 5.76
N LYS A 219 15.86 2.47 6.16
CA LYS A 219 15.31 1.47 5.28
C LYS A 219 13.83 1.23 5.59
N ILE A 220 12.99 1.36 4.58
CA ILE A 220 11.60 0.89 4.59
C ILE A 220 11.39 -0.13 3.47
N ILE A 221 10.84 -1.27 3.81
CA ILE A 221 10.36 -2.27 2.85
C ILE A 221 8.83 -2.38 2.97
N LEU A 222 8.12 -2.06 1.89
CA LEU A 222 6.66 -2.06 1.77
C LEU A 222 6.20 -2.94 0.59
N SER A 223 7.08 -3.81 0.10
CA SER A 223 6.80 -4.63 -1.06
C SER A 223 5.65 -5.62 -0.79
N ILE A 224 4.89 -5.98 -1.83
CA ILE A 224 3.78 -6.93 -1.73
C ILE A 224 2.72 -6.42 -0.73
N ASN A 225 2.12 -5.27 -1.06
CA ASN A 225 1.01 -4.67 -0.33
C ASN A 225 -0.09 -4.22 -1.32
N GLN A 226 -1.05 -3.43 -0.85
CA GLN A 226 -2.14 -2.88 -1.66
C GLN A 226 -2.11 -1.34 -1.68
N LEU A 227 -0.93 -0.73 -1.50
CA LEU A 227 -0.80 0.73 -1.35
C LEU A 227 -1.30 1.44 -2.61
N THR A 228 -2.24 2.36 -2.42
CA THR A 228 -2.77 3.23 -3.49
C THR A 228 -2.17 4.64 -3.44
N SER A 229 -1.68 5.06 -2.27
CA SER A 229 -1.00 6.32 -2.07
C SER A 229 0.01 6.23 -0.92
N LEU A 230 0.87 7.26 -0.82
CA LEU A 230 1.72 7.51 0.34
C LEU A 230 1.35 8.86 0.97
N PRO A 231 1.47 9.00 2.29
CA PRO A 231 1.33 10.29 2.96
C PRO A 231 2.47 11.24 2.56
N ALA A 232 2.20 12.54 2.50
CA ALA A 232 3.20 13.56 2.20
C ALA A 232 4.34 13.57 3.25
N GLU A 233 4.03 13.16 4.47
CA GLU A 233 4.95 12.99 5.59
C GLU A 233 6.07 11.99 5.31
N ILE A 234 5.97 11.15 4.27
CA ILE A 234 7.09 10.30 3.83
C ILE A 234 8.34 11.13 3.53
N GLY A 235 8.19 12.36 3.02
CA GLY A 235 9.30 13.27 2.74
C GLY A 235 9.99 13.84 3.98
N GLN A 236 9.49 13.56 5.20
CA GLN A 236 10.15 13.94 6.45
C GLN A 236 11.31 12.99 6.82
N LEU A 237 11.39 11.82 6.17
CA LEU A 237 12.39 10.78 6.43
C LEU A 237 13.76 11.12 5.82
N SER A 238 14.36 12.23 6.26
CA SER A 238 15.60 12.79 5.71
C SER A 238 16.83 11.85 5.71
N GLN A 239 16.82 10.78 6.50
CA GLN A 239 17.88 9.76 6.54
C GLN A 239 17.59 8.51 5.70
N LEU A 240 16.46 8.47 5.00
CA LEU A 240 16.05 7.28 4.25
C LEU A 240 16.99 7.05 3.07
N ARG A 241 17.56 5.84 3.01
CA ARG A 241 18.49 5.38 1.97
C ARG A 241 17.84 4.35 1.04
N ARG A 242 16.89 3.57 1.56
CA ARG A 242 16.18 2.56 0.78
C ARG A 242 14.69 2.61 1.03
N LEU A 243 13.94 2.72 -0.06
CA LEU A 243 12.48 2.65 -0.09
C LEU A 243 12.06 1.63 -1.14
N ASP A 244 11.56 0.49 -0.68
CA ASP A 244 11.02 -0.55 -1.55
C ASP A 244 9.49 -0.54 -1.50
N LEU A 245 8.87 -0.23 -2.63
CA LEU A 245 7.42 -0.14 -2.84
C LEU A 245 6.96 -1.12 -3.94
N ASN A 246 7.75 -2.15 -4.23
CA ASN A 246 7.46 -3.10 -5.29
C ASN A 246 6.14 -3.84 -5.07
N ASN A 247 5.45 -4.21 -6.14
CA ASN A 247 4.20 -4.99 -6.06
C ASN A 247 3.13 -4.30 -5.20
N ASN A 248 2.78 -3.06 -5.57
CA ASN A 248 1.70 -2.29 -4.96
C ASN A 248 0.67 -1.85 -6.03
N LYS A 249 -0.15 -0.84 -5.74
CA LYS A 249 -1.16 -0.28 -6.64
C LYS A 249 -1.01 1.23 -6.81
N LEU A 250 0.22 1.74 -6.62
CA LEU A 250 0.49 3.16 -6.70
C LEU A 250 0.33 3.66 -8.14
N THR A 251 -0.38 4.78 -8.29
CA THR A 251 -0.54 5.51 -9.54
C THR A 251 0.24 6.83 -9.55
N PHE A 252 0.52 7.38 -8.37
CA PHE A 252 1.32 8.58 -8.16
C PHE A 252 2.12 8.49 -6.84
N LEU A 253 3.12 9.35 -6.71
CA LEU A 253 3.85 9.60 -5.46
C LEU A 253 3.65 11.07 -5.06
N PRO A 254 3.63 11.40 -3.76
CA PRO A 254 3.64 12.79 -3.31
C PRO A 254 4.91 13.51 -3.77
N SER A 255 4.84 14.81 -4.07
CA SER A 255 6.01 15.60 -4.50
C SER A 255 7.08 15.67 -3.41
N GLU A 256 6.69 15.52 -2.15
CA GLU A 256 7.58 15.45 -0.99
C GLU A 256 8.60 14.31 -1.06
N ILE A 257 8.42 13.32 -1.94
CA ILE A 257 9.42 12.29 -2.20
C ILE A 257 10.77 12.88 -2.62
N GLY A 258 10.78 14.04 -3.29
CA GLY A 258 12.01 14.75 -3.67
C GLY A 258 12.83 15.28 -2.48
N ARG A 259 12.26 15.32 -1.28
CA ARG A 259 12.97 15.72 -0.04
C ARG A 259 13.88 14.62 0.51
N LEU A 260 13.80 13.40 -0.01
CA LEU A 260 14.59 12.26 0.43
C LEU A 260 16.02 12.30 -0.15
N LEU A 261 16.77 13.37 0.14
CA LEU A 261 18.07 13.65 -0.51
C LEU A 261 19.17 12.60 -0.24
N GLN A 262 18.97 11.71 0.73
CA GLN A 262 19.89 10.59 1.03
C GLN A 262 19.47 9.26 0.37
N LEU A 263 18.39 9.24 -0.42
CA LEU A 263 17.86 8.02 -1.02
C LEU A 263 18.83 7.47 -2.07
N GLN A 264 19.17 6.20 -1.92
CA GLN A 264 20.11 5.46 -2.77
C GLN A 264 19.39 4.39 -3.59
N CYS A 265 18.34 3.79 -3.05
CA CYS A 265 17.58 2.74 -3.71
C CYS A 265 16.08 3.03 -3.62
N LEU A 266 15.43 3.15 -4.78
CA LEU A 266 13.99 3.32 -4.92
C LEU A 266 13.44 2.24 -5.84
N SER A 267 12.65 1.33 -5.28
CA SER A 267 12.02 0.25 -6.04
C SER A 267 10.52 0.51 -6.16
N LEU A 268 10.03 0.67 -7.38
CA LEU A 268 8.65 0.96 -7.76
C LEU A 268 8.13 -0.05 -8.79
N ASP A 269 8.81 -1.18 -8.95
CA ASP A 269 8.44 -2.23 -9.88
C ASP A 269 7.04 -2.77 -9.58
N HIS A 270 6.30 -3.18 -10.61
CA HIS A 270 4.96 -3.78 -10.48
C HIS A 270 3.96 -2.85 -9.77
N ASN A 271 3.87 -1.60 -10.25
CA ASN A 271 2.87 -0.62 -9.86
C ASN A 271 2.01 -0.20 -11.08
N GLN A 272 1.38 0.97 -11.04
CA GLN A 272 0.50 1.47 -12.10
C GLN A 272 0.87 2.87 -12.58
N PHE A 273 2.14 3.27 -12.42
CA PHE A 273 2.61 4.60 -12.78
C PHE A 273 2.48 4.83 -14.29
N THR A 274 1.81 5.92 -14.65
CA THR A 274 1.82 6.48 -16.02
C THR A 274 2.87 7.57 -16.17
N SER A 275 3.21 8.23 -15.07
CA SER A 275 4.30 9.20 -14.92
C SER A 275 4.81 9.20 -13.47
N LEU A 276 5.93 9.88 -13.24
CA LEU A 276 6.49 10.15 -11.92
C LEU A 276 6.45 11.66 -11.64
N PRO A 277 6.31 12.10 -10.37
CA PRO A 277 6.44 13.52 -10.04
C PRO A 277 7.84 14.04 -10.38
N VAL A 278 7.92 15.29 -10.82
CA VAL A 278 9.18 15.92 -11.28
C VAL A 278 10.26 15.93 -10.18
N ASP A 279 9.85 15.98 -8.91
CA ASP A 279 10.74 16.05 -7.76
C ASP A 279 11.59 14.77 -7.56
N ILE A 280 11.18 13.62 -8.11
CA ILE A 280 12.00 12.37 -8.05
C ILE A 280 13.33 12.54 -8.76
N TRP A 281 13.38 13.37 -9.80
CA TRP A 281 14.60 13.58 -10.58
C TRP A 281 15.64 14.42 -9.84
N GLN A 282 15.28 15.01 -8.69
CA GLN A 282 16.22 15.77 -7.83
C GLN A 282 17.01 14.85 -6.87
N LEU A 283 16.69 13.55 -6.82
CA LEU A 283 17.34 12.56 -5.94
C LEU A 283 18.75 12.21 -6.44
N SER A 284 19.67 13.17 -6.35
CA SER A 284 21.04 13.06 -6.90
C SER A 284 21.91 11.96 -6.30
N GLN A 285 21.52 11.39 -5.15
CA GLN A 285 22.21 10.26 -4.50
C GLN A 285 21.68 8.90 -4.92
N LEU A 286 20.65 8.84 -5.78
CA LEU A 286 20.01 7.61 -6.20
C LEU A 286 20.96 6.77 -7.07
N GLN A 287 21.15 5.52 -6.68
CA GLN A 287 22.02 4.53 -7.33
C GLN A 287 21.19 3.46 -8.04
N GLU A 288 20.04 3.10 -7.49
CA GLU A 288 19.14 2.09 -8.05
C GLU A 288 17.72 2.65 -8.18
N LEU A 289 17.16 2.59 -9.39
CA LEU A 289 15.78 2.95 -9.68
C LEU A 289 15.08 1.81 -10.43
N GLY A 290 14.18 1.12 -9.74
CA GLY A 290 13.32 0.09 -10.30
C GLY A 290 11.96 0.66 -10.70
N LEU A 291 11.62 0.59 -11.98
CA LEU A 291 10.36 1.08 -12.56
C LEU A 291 9.71 0.04 -13.49
N SER A 292 10.15 -1.20 -13.42
CA SER A 292 9.71 -2.27 -14.30
C SER A 292 8.23 -2.60 -14.07
N SER A 293 7.54 -3.13 -15.08
CA SER A 293 6.13 -3.53 -14.98
C SER A 293 5.22 -2.37 -14.52
N ASN A 294 5.35 -1.21 -15.18
CA ASN A 294 4.49 -0.03 -15.00
C ASN A 294 3.80 0.33 -16.33
N ARG A 295 3.27 1.55 -16.45
CA ARG A 295 2.57 2.06 -17.64
C ARG A 295 3.21 3.33 -18.20
N LEU A 296 4.51 3.52 -17.95
CA LEU A 296 5.26 4.70 -18.39
C LEU A 296 5.33 4.75 -19.91
N THR A 297 5.04 5.92 -20.48
CA THR A 297 5.09 6.16 -21.93
C THR A 297 6.33 6.95 -22.36
N THR A 298 6.90 7.74 -21.46
CA THR A 298 8.10 8.55 -21.68
C THR A 298 8.95 8.65 -20.42
N LEU A 299 10.19 9.09 -20.58
CA LEU A 299 11.05 9.58 -19.50
C LEU A 299 11.37 11.05 -19.75
N PRO A 300 11.42 11.89 -18.70
CA PRO A 300 11.66 13.32 -18.86
C PRO A 300 13.17 13.64 -18.95
N VAL A 301 13.50 14.84 -19.42
CA VAL A 301 14.90 15.30 -19.58
C VAL A 301 15.64 15.37 -18.25
N GLU A 302 14.91 15.61 -17.17
CA GLU A 302 15.39 15.73 -15.80
C GLU A 302 16.07 14.44 -15.29
N ILE A 303 15.88 13.29 -15.95
CA ILE A 303 16.57 12.04 -15.60
C ILE A 303 18.09 12.21 -15.53
N ARG A 304 18.67 13.13 -16.30
CA ARG A 304 20.10 13.48 -16.27
C ARG A 304 20.63 13.91 -14.90
N HIS A 305 19.74 14.36 -14.00
CA HIS A 305 20.11 14.78 -12.65
C HIS A 305 20.41 13.61 -11.72
N LEU A 306 20.03 12.37 -12.08
CA LEU A 306 20.37 11.15 -11.36
C LEU A 306 21.80 10.69 -11.68
N SER A 307 22.79 11.57 -11.45
CA SER A 307 24.17 11.37 -11.90
C SER A 307 24.91 10.20 -11.21
N GLN A 308 24.40 9.71 -10.08
CA GLN A 308 24.92 8.56 -9.34
C GLN A 308 24.23 7.24 -9.72
N LEU A 309 23.29 7.25 -10.66
CA LEU A 309 22.49 6.09 -10.99
C LEU A 309 23.34 5.01 -11.66
N GLN A 310 23.30 3.80 -11.11
CA GLN A 310 24.04 2.62 -11.55
C GLN A 310 23.11 1.57 -12.17
N VAL A 311 21.90 1.44 -11.65
CA VAL A 311 20.90 0.48 -12.13
C VAL A 311 19.59 1.19 -12.43
N LEU A 312 19.11 1.03 -13.66
CA LEU A 312 17.81 1.53 -14.10
C LEU A 312 17.00 0.39 -14.74
N GLY A 313 15.97 -0.05 -14.02
CA GLY A 313 15.02 -1.06 -14.49
C GLY A 313 13.77 -0.38 -15.05
N LEU A 314 13.49 -0.58 -16.33
CA LEU A 314 12.36 0.01 -17.05
C LEU A 314 11.61 -1.02 -17.89
N SER A 315 11.85 -2.31 -17.68
CA SER A 315 11.25 -3.35 -18.49
C SER A 315 9.74 -3.42 -18.34
N SER A 316 9.05 -3.94 -19.34
CA SER A 316 7.59 -4.11 -19.32
C SER A 316 6.84 -2.80 -19.06
N ASN A 317 7.20 -1.75 -19.81
CA ASN A 317 6.52 -0.45 -19.82
C ASN A 317 5.93 -0.18 -21.24
N ARG A 318 5.57 1.07 -21.53
CA ARG A 318 5.01 1.51 -22.82
C ARG A 318 5.88 2.59 -23.47
N LEU A 319 7.19 2.59 -23.19
CA LEU A 319 8.12 3.59 -23.70
C LEU A 319 8.23 3.48 -25.22
N THR A 320 8.03 4.59 -25.93
CA THR A 320 8.19 4.68 -27.39
C THR A 320 9.52 5.27 -27.83
N ALA A 321 10.14 6.09 -26.96
CA ALA A 321 11.45 6.68 -27.15
C ALA A 321 12.14 6.92 -25.80
N LEU A 322 13.45 7.13 -25.84
CA LEU A 322 14.24 7.63 -24.71
C LEU A 322 14.61 9.09 -24.91
N PRO A 323 14.68 9.91 -23.85
CA PRO A 323 15.23 11.25 -23.94
C PRO A 323 16.72 11.17 -24.32
N VAL A 324 17.19 12.12 -25.11
CA VAL A 324 18.61 12.19 -25.52
C VAL A 324 19.54 12.27 -24.30
N ASP A 325 19.06 12.85 -23.21
CA ASP A 325 19.79 13.05 -21.96
C ASP A 325 19.99 11.78 -21.14
N ILE A 326 19.43 10.63 -21.56
CA ILE A 326 19.76 9.33 -20.96
C ILE A 326 21.27 9.06 -21.01
N GLY A 327 21.97 9.55 -22.05
CA GLY A 327 23.42 9.42 -22.19
C GLY A 327 24.23 10.15 -21.11
N GLN A 328 23.62 11.04 -20.33
CA GLN A 328 24.29 11.76 -19.24
C GLN A 328 24.43 10.93 -17.96
N LEU A 329 23.82 9.75 -17.89
CA LEU A 329 23.92 8.82 -16.76
C LEU A 329 25.28 8.08 -16.78
N SER A 330 26.37 8.82 -16.61
CA SER A 330 27.74 8.34 -16.77
C SER A 330 28.14 7.18 -15.83
N GLN A 331 27.43 7.00 -14.71
CA GLN A 331 27.66 5.91 -13.75
C GLN A 331 26.80 4.67 -14.02
N LEU A 332 25.94 4.69 -15.05
CA LEU A 332 24.99 3.62 -15.31
C LEU A 332 25.71 2.35 -15.77
N GLN A 333 25.46 1.25 -15.07
CA GLN A 333 26.06 -0.06 -15.30
C GLN A 333 25.05 -1.05 -15.88
N ALA A 334 23.78 -0.95 -15.49
CA ALA A 334 22.71 -1.81 -15.98
C ALA A 334 21.50 -0.99 -16.40
N LEU A 335 21.04 -1.22 -17.63
CA LEU A 335 19.84 -0.61 -18.20
C LEU A 335 18.97 -1.71 -18.81
N ASP A 336 17.82 -1.97 -18.18
CA ASP A 336 16.82 -2.90 -18.71
C ASP A 336 15.64 -2.14 -19.29
N LEU A 337 15.52 -2.17 -20.61
CA LEU A 337 14.47 -1.56 -21.42
C LEU A 337 13.62 -2.62 -22.12
N SER A 338 13.74 -3.89 -21.73
CA SER A 338 13.05 -4.96 -22.41
C SER A 338 11.52 -4.83 -22.34
N SER A 339 10.81 -5.41 -23.31
CA SER A 339 9.34 -5.41 -23.34
C SER A 339 8.76 -3.99 -23.31
N ASN A 340 9.24 -3.13 -24.20
CA ASN A 340 8.73 -1.77 -24.42
C ASN A 340 8.28 -1.61 -25.89
N GLN A 341 8.09 -0.37 -26.35
CA GLN A 341 7.66 -0.04 -27.70
C GLN A 341 8.68 0.84 -28.43
N LEU A 342 9.97 0.75 -28.05
CA LEU A 342 11.03 1.58 -28.61
C LEU A 342 11.21 1.30 -30.10
N THR A 343 11.21 2.35 -30.91
CA THR A 343 11.45 2.26 -32.37
C THR A 343 12.88 2.66 -32.75
N SER A 344 13.54 3.46 -31.93
CA SER A 344 14.94 3.86 -32.07
C SER A 344 15.59 4.14 -30.71
N LEU A 345 16.91 4.31 -30.72
CA LEU A 345 17.69 4.79 -29.58
C LEU A 345 18.36 6.12 -29.93
N PRO A 346 18.51 7.06 -28.97
CA PRO A 346 19.27 8.27 -29.19
C PRO A 346 20.76 7.94 -29.39
N THR A 347 21.46 8.68 -30.25
CA THR A 347 22.91 8.53 -30.47
C THR A 347 23.72 8.68 -29.18
N LYS A 348 23.26 9.54 -28.26
CA LYS A 348 23.87 9.70 -26.93
C LYS A 348 23.84 8.45 -26.05
N ILE A 349 23.16 7.36 -26.44
CA ILE A 349 23.26 6.08 -25.73
C ILE A 349 24.72 5.62 -25.62
N GLY A 350 25.56 5.90 -26.62
CA GLY A 350 26.99 5.58 -26.61
C GLY A 350 27.82 6.34 -25.56
N GLN A 351 27.24 7.33 -24.87
CA GLN A 351 27.90 8.08 -23.81
C GLN A 351 27.86 7.37 -22.44
N LEU A 352 27.09 6.28 -22.33
CA LEU A 352 27.00 5.45 -21.12
C LEU A 352 28.26 4.60 -20.93
N SER A 353 29.39 5.26 -20.68
CA SER A 353 30.73 4.64 -20.70
C SER A 353 30.96 3.53 -19.68
N GLN A 354 30.15 3.46 -18.62
CA GLN A 354 30.21 2.41 -17.58
C GLN A 354 29.21 1.26 -17.80
N LEU A 355 28.42 1.29 -18.89
CA LEU A 355 27.34 0.35 -19.12
C LEU A 355 27.88 -1.05 -19.42
N GLN A 356 27.46 -2.01 -18.61
CA GLN A 356 27.85 -3.42 -18.71
C GLN A 356 26.71 -4.29 -19.23
N VAL A 357 25.47 -3.96 -18.88
CA VAL A 357 24.28 -4.71 -19.29
C VAL A 357 23.27 -3.77 -19.93
N LEU A 358 22.92 -4.03 -21.19
CA LEU A 358 21.86 -3.36 -21.92
C LEU A 358 20.87 -4.39 -22.45
N ASN A 359 19.67 -4.41 -21.91
CA ASN A 359 18.60 -5.28 -22.40
C ASN A 359 17.56 -4.46 -23.17
N LEU A 360 17.48 -4.67 -24.47
CA LEU A 360 16.54 -4.04 -25.40
C LEU A 360 15.58 -5.05 -26.03
N SER A 361 15.55 -6.28 -25.50
CA SER A 361 14.73 -7.34 -26.04
C SER A 361 13.24 -7.00 -26.05
N ASN A 362 12.46 -7.57 -26.97
CA ASN A 362 11.02 -7.36 -27.08
C ASN A 362 10.67 -5.86 -27.24
N ASN A 363 11.24 -5.22 -28.27
CA ASN A 363 10.94 -3.85 -28.67
C ASN A 363 10.58 -3.80 -30.17
N LYS A 364 10.50 -2.61 -30.74
CA LYS A 364 10.19 -2.37 -32.16
C LYS A 364 11.37 -1.73 -32.90
N LEU A 365 12.60 -1.98 -32.44
CA LEU A 365 13.80 -1.37 -33.02
C LEU A 365 14.02 -1.90 -34.44
N THR A 366 14.23 -1.00 -35.40
CA THR A 366 14.54 -1.34 -36.80
C THR A 366 16.03 -1.20 -37.12
N SER A 367 16.74 -0.40 -36.35
CA SER A 367 18.18 -0.17 -36.44
C SER A 367 18.75 0.22 -35.07
N LEU A 368 20.07 0.15 -34.93
CA LEU A 368 20.81 0.66 -33.78
C LEU A 368 21.69 1.84 -34.22
N PRO A 369 21.84 2.90 -33.40
CA PRO A 369 22.79 3.96 -33.70
C PRO A 369 24.23 3.41 -33.65
N THR A 370 25.10 3.89 -34.52
CA THR A 370 26.51 3.47 -34.59
C THR A 370 27.26 3.65 -33.26
N GLU A 371 26.83 4.63 -32.48
CA GLU A 371 27.37 4.97 -31.16
C GLU A 371 27.15 3.88 -30.12
N ILE A 372 26.25 2.91 -30.34
CA ILE A 372 26.11 1.76 -29.44
C ILE A 372 27.42 0.97 -29.30
N TRP A 373 28.27 1.02 -30.35
CA TRP A 373 29.58 0.38 -30.37
C TRP A 373 30.65 1.16 -29.59
N TYR A 374 30.33 2.35 -29.07
CA TYR A 374 31.21 3.12 -28.18
C TYR A 374 31.10 2.67 -26.72
N LEU A 375 30.16 1.77 -26.40
CA LEU A 375 29.97 1.18 -25.07
C LEU A 375 31.07 0.17 -24.73
N SER A 376 32.28 0.67 -24.46
CA SER A 376 33.50 -0.14 -24.26
C SER A 376 33.44 -1.14 -23.09
N GLN A 377 32.54 -0.93 -22.12
CA GLN A 377 32.36 -1.82 -20.96
C GLN A 377 31.23 -2.84 -21.13
N LEU A 378 30.53 -2.84 -22.28
CA LEU A 378 29.35 -3.67 -22.50
C LEU A 378 29.71 -5.15 -22.54
N ARG A 379 29.07 -5.93 -21.67
CA ARG A 379 29.26 -7.38 -21.53
C ARG A 379 28.06 -8.18 -22.03
N ALA A 380 26.86 -7.60 -21.93
CA ALA A 380 25.62 -8.24 -22.36
C ALA A 380 24.73 -7.23 -23.11
N LEU A 381 24.36 -7.59 -24.33
CA LEU A 381 23.44 -6.83 -25.18
C LEU A 381 22.28 -7.74 -25.61
N GLY A 382 21.11 -7.52 -25.02
CA GLY A 382 19.89 -8.25 -25.37
C GLY A 382 19.13 -7.56 -26.49
N LEU A 383 18.98 -8.19 -27.65
CA LEU A 383 18.28 -7.62 -28.82
C LEU A 383 17.16 -8.51 -29.38
N ASN A 384 16.94 -9.69 -28.80
CA ASN A 384 15.95 -10.63 -29.30
C ASN A 384 14.56 -10.01 -29.38
N ASN A 385 13.76 -10.47 -30.35
CA ASN A 385 12.40 -9.99 -30.59
C ASN A 385 12.34 -8.47 -30.87
N ASN A 386 13.20 -8.01 -31.78
CA ASN A 386 13.12 -6.69 -32.43
C ASN A 386 12.92 -6.86 -33.95
N GLN A 387 12.90 -5.76 -34.69
CA GLN A 387 12.70 -5.72 -36.14
C GLN A 387 14.00 -5.30 -36.86
N LEU A 388 15.16 -5.66 -36.30
CA LEU A 388 16.48 -5.28 -36.82
C LEU A 388 16.73 -5.98 -38.16
N THR A 389 17.06 -5.20 -39.19
CA THR A 389 17.42 -5.72 -40.53
C THR A 389 18.93 -5.83 -40.73
N THR A 390 19.70 -5.09 -39.93
CA THR A 390 21.17 -5.04 -39.92
C THR A 390 21.65 -4.82 -38.49
N LEU A 391 22.85 -5.31 -38.17
CA LEU A 391 23.53 -5.13 -36.88
C LEU A 391 24.72 -4.19 -37.05
#